data_AF-A0A2E9C5V3-F1
#
_entry.id   AF-A0A2E9C5V3-F1
#
_cell.length_a   1.000
_cell.length_b   1.000
_cell.length_c   1.000
_cell.angle_alpha   90.00
_cell.angle_beta   90.00
_cell.angle_gamma   90.00
#
_symmetry.space_group_name_H-M   'P 1'
#
loop_
_entity.id
_entity.type
_entity.pdbx_description
1 polymer ?
#
loop_
_entity_poly.entity_id
_entity_poly.type
_entity_poly.pdbx_seq_one_letter_code
_entity_poly.pdbx_strand_id
1 'polypeptide(L)'
;MRYFQFFIFMVLTFTFLNVFAATATPTTYKTTVTKVELCTSSDCSDPVVVGSTTKTFNIASATIGGDVGNYINDFTLTLGKTYTHMRTTINTTFKIKGTVDVSGTTCNTVESPTVAAASATATAKTVKDGTLAEMDWVVPDANGGGDYSDLTSTYSTNGISKTDGASTFTFTVAMTSSYTPKATDSPKIRMSFDVADTLVATTSGTTCIMYIDPPVQAVSIYN
;
A
#
# COMPACT_ATOMS: atom_id res chain seq x y z
N MET A 1 -23.50 -13.21 -3.40
CA MET A 1 -22.30 -13.40 -4.25
C MET A 1 -21.11 -13.55 -3.34
N ARG A 2 -20.42 -14.70 -3.42
CA ARG A 2 -19.30 -15.06 -2.53
C ARG A 2 -18.09 -14.23 -2.96
N TYR A 3 -17.74 -13.21 -2.17
CA TYR A 3 -16.48 -12.49 -2.32
C TYR A 3 -15.34 -13.48 -2.09
N PHE A 4 -14.65 -13.88 -3.16
CA PHE A 4 -13.44 -14.67 -3.05
C PHE A 4 -12.30 -13.70 -2.78
N GLN A 5 -12.20 -13.27 -1.52
CA GLN A 5 -11.11 -12.45 -1.03
C GLN A 5 -9.93 -13.40 -0.80
N PHE A 6 -8.94 -13.35 -1.69
CA PHE A 6 -7.68 -14.08 -1.54
C PHE A 6 -6.94 -13.44 -0.36
N PHE A 7 -7.12 -13.99 0.85
CA PHE A 7 -6.40 -13.59 2.04
C PHE A 7 -5.03 -14.28 2.02
N ILE A 8 -4.09 -13.74 1.22
CA ILE A 8 -2.68 -14.14 1.32
C ILE A 8 -2.11 -13.41 2.53
N PHE A 9 -2.06 -14.10 3.67
CA PHE A 9 -1.30 -13.67 4.84
C PHE A 9 0.18 -13.91 4.52
N MET A 10 0.82 -12.98 3.81
CA MET A 10 2.23 -13.11 3.45
C MET A 10 3.10 -12.47 4.53
N VAL A 11 3.68 -13.34 5.36
CA VAL A 11 4.63 -12.94 6.41
C VAL A 11 5.92 -12.48 5.76
N LEU A 12 6.30 -11.21 5.98
CA LEU A 12 7.66 -10.73 5.72
C LEU A 12 8.61 -11.51 6.66
N THR A 13 9.43 -12.41 6.12
CA THR A 13 10.29 -13.27 6.94
C THR A 13 11.48 -12.48 7.49
N PHE A 14 11.34 -11.95 8.70
CA PHE A 14 12.44 -11.38 9.47
C PHE A 14 13.37 -12.46 10.02
N THR A 15 14.66 -12.15 10.19
CA THR A 15 15.68 -13.08 10.73
C THR A 15 15.63 -13.27 12.26
N PHE A 16 14.58 -12.80 12.94
CA PHE A 16 14.48 -12.93 14.40
C PHE A 16 13.73 -14.20 14.81
N LEU A 17 14.40 -15.01 15.62
CA LEU A 17 13.89 -16.23 16.22
C LEU A 17 12.82 -15.88 17.28
N ASN A 18 11.58 -16.32 17.06
CA ASN A 18 10.49 -16.43 18.05
C ASN A 18 9.96 -15.13 18.67
N VAL A 19 9.28 -14.27 17.90
CA VAL A 19 8.38 -13.27 18.49
C VAL A 19 7.04 -13.24 17.76
N PHE A 20 5.94 -13.31 18.51
CA PHE A 20 4.59 -13.10 17.99
C PHE A 20 4.45 -11.64 17.53
N ALA A 21 4.14 -11.43 16.26
CA ALA A 21 3.76 -10.13 15.74
C ALA A 21 2.24 -9.95 15.92
N ALA A 22 1.83 -8.79 16.43
CA ALA A 22 0.43 -8.38 16.47
C ALA A 22 0.16 -7.37 15.35
N THR A 23 -1.09 -7.30 14.91
CA THR A 23 -1.52 -6.41 13.82
C THR A 23 -2.59 -5.45 14.32
N ALA A 24 -2.71 -4.31 13.66
CA ALA A 24 -3.82 -3.40 13.82
C ALA A 24 -4.09 -2.63 12.52
N THR A 25 -5.29 -2.07 12.43
CA THR A 25 -5.66 -1.13 11.37
C THR A 25 -5.14 0.27 11.72
N PRO A 26 -4.31 0.91 10.88
CA PRO A 26 -3.88 2.28 11.11
C PRO A 26 -5.05 3.26 10.98
N THR A 27 -5.10 4.25 11.87
CA THR A 27 -6.08 5.36 11.82
C THR A 27 -5.76 6.39 10.74
N THR A 28 -4.49 6.49 10.34
CA THR A 28 -4.03 7.31 9.23
C THR A 28 -3.07 6.49 8.39
N TYR A 29 -3.27 6.50 7.08
CA TYR A 29 -2.32 5.99 6.09
C TYR A 29 -2.31 6.97 4.92
N LYS A 30 -1.40 7.95 4.96
CA LYS A 30 -1.25 8.93 3.89
C LYS A 30 -0.21 8.46 2.89
N THR A 31 -0.62 8.41 1.63
CA THR A 31 0.22 8.05 0.49
C THR A 31 0.06 9.07 -0.64
N THR A 32 1.12 9.32 -1.39
CA THR A 32 1.10 10.28 -2.51
C THR A 32 1.14 9.53 -3.82
N VAL A 33 0.07 9.67 -4.60
CA VAL A 33 -0.07 9.10 -5.94
C VAL A 33 0.30 10.18 -6.96
N THR A 34 1.09 9.79 -7.96
CA THR A 34 1.53 10.70 -9.03
C THR A 34 0.94 10.33 -10.37
N LYS A 35 0.55 9.07 -10.57
CA LYS A 35 0.00 8.57 -11.83
C LYS A 35 -0.85 7.32 -11.61
N VAL A 36 -1.93 7.19 -12.38
CA VAL A 36 -2.77 5.98 -12.46
C VAL A 36 -3.00 5.63 -13.92
N GLU A 37 -2.85 4.35 -14.24
CA GLU A 37 -2.86 3.81 -15.59
C GLU A 37 -3.74 2.56 -15.64
N LEU A 38 -4.54 2.41 -16.69
CA LEU A 38 -5.22 1.16 -17.03
C LEU A 38 -4.38 0.35 -18.01
N CYS A 39 -4.36 -0.96 -17.80
CA CYS A 39 -3.47 -1.88 -18.47
C CYS A 39 -4.24 -3.10 -19.00
N THR A 40 -3.76 -3.69 -20.09
CA THR A 40 -4.32 -4.94 -20.67
C THR A 40 -3.70 -6.20 -20.06
N SER A 41 -2.62 -6.07 -19.29
CA SER A 41 -1.90 -7.13 -18.57
C SER A 41 -1.17 -6.56 -17.34
N SER A 42 -0.61 -7.45 -16.52
CA SER A 42 0.21 -7.11 -15.35
C SER A 42 1.50 -6.36 -15.70
N ASP A 43 2.08 -6.62 -16.87
CA ASP A 43 3.31 -5.94 -17.32
C ASP A 43 3.04 -4.49 -17.70
N CYS A 44 1.80 -4.19 -18.08
CA CYS A 44 1.32 -2.85 -18.38
C CYS A 44 2.24 -2.08 -19.36
N SER A 45 2.56 -2.73 -20.49
CA SER A 45 3.47 -2.22 -21.51
C SER A 45 2.85 -1.12 -22.39
N ASP A 46 1.52 -1.12 -22.56
CA ASP A 46 0.78 -0.12 -23.35
C ASP A 46 -0.40 0.47 -22.53
N PRO A 47 -0.07 1.29 -21.50
CA PRO A 47 -1.05 1.84 -20.57
C PRO A 47 -1.91 2.94 -21.19
N VAL A 48 -3.12 3.11 -20.64
CA VAL A 48 -3.89 4.36 -20.79
C VAL A 48 -3.85 5.11 -19.47
N VAL A 49 -3.34 6.34 -19.50
CA VAL A 49 -3.29 7.20 -18.31
C VAL A 49 -4.70 7.69 -18.00
N VAL A 50 -5.15 7.49 -16.76
CA VAL A 50 -6.46 7.92 -16.26
C VAL A 50 -6.35 8.94 -15.12
N GLY A 51 -5.14 9.19 -14.63
CA GLY A 51 -4.83 10.29 -13.71
C GLY A 51 -3.33 10.55 -13.67
N SER A 52 -2.93 11.82 -13.65
CA SER A 52 -1.52 12.23 -13.74
C SER A 52 -1.15 13.39 -12.80
N THR A 53 -2.08 13.84 -11.95
CA THR A 53 -1.79 14.91 -10.99
C THR A 53 -1.14 14.31 -9.74
N THR A 54 -0.24 15.04 -9.08
CA THR A 54 0.29 14.56 -7.81
C THR A 54 -0.71 14.89 -6.70
N LYS A 55 -1.20 13.87 -5.99
CA LYS A 55 -2.17 14.05 -4.89
C LYS A 55 -1.89 13.08 -3.75
N THR A 56 -1.98 13.60 -2.52
CA THR A 56 -1.91 12.80 -1.29
C THR A 56 -3.31 12.34 -0.88
N PHE A 57 -3.41 11.07 -0.53
CA PHE A 57 -4.63 10.40 -0.11
C PHE A 57 -4.43 9.79 1.28
N ASN A 58 -5.40 9.97 2.18
CA ASN A 58 -5.48 9.15 3.38
C ASN A 58 -6.30 7.89 3.09
N ILE A 59 -5.64 6.77 2.79
CA ILE A 59 -6.30 5.53 2.40
C ILE A 59 -6.95 4.78 3.57
N ALA A 60 -6.68 5.20 4.81
CA ALA A 60 -7.42 4.77 5.99
C ALA A 60 -8.74 5.56 6.21
N SER A 61 -8.98 6.63 5.43
CA SER A 61 -10.19 7.44 5.57
C SER A 61 -11.41 6.77 4.96
N ALA A 62 -12.57 6.91 5.62
CA ALA A 62 -13.86 6.50 5.05
C ALA A 62 -14.24 7.26 3.76
N THR A 63 -13.64 8.44 3.52
CA THR A 63 -13.93 9.28 2.34
C THR A 63 -13.09 8.94 1.11
N ILE A 64 -12.11 8.02 1.24
CA ILE A 64 -11.09 7.78 0.20
C ILE A 64 -11.69 7.48 -1.18
N GLY A 65 -12.79 6.71 -1.23
CA GLY A 65 -13.43 6.36 -2.49
C GLY A 65 -13.93 7.56 -3.29
N GLY A 66 -14.45 8.59 -2.61
CA GLY A 66 -14.88 9.83 -3.27
C GLY A 66 -13.70 10.67 -3.76
N ASP A 67 -12.65 10.78 -2.94
CA ASP A 67 -11.43 11.53 -3.28
C ASP A 67 -10.71 10.95 -4.51
N VAL A 68 -10.70 9.62 -4.62
CA VAL A 68 -10.16 8.86 -5.74
C VAL A 68 -11.05 8.98 -6.97
N GLY A 69 -12.37 8.87 -6.83
CA GLY A 69 -13.31 9.07 -7.94
C GLY A 69 -13.14 10.44 -8.59
N ASN A 70 -12.93 11.49 -7.79
CA ASN A 70 -12.65 12.84 -8.30
C ASN A 70 -11.27 12.98 -8.95
N TYR A 71 -10.30 12.15 -8.56
CA TYR A 71 -8.96 12.18 -9.13
C TYR A 71 -8.88 11.50 -10.50
N ILE A 72 -9.76 10.52 -10.74
CA ILE A 72 -9.83 9.72 -11.97
C ILE A 72 -11.16 10.02 -12.70
N ASN A 73 -11.40 11.30 -13.00
CA ASN A 73 -12.69 11.77 -13.53
C ASN A 73 -12.66 12.23 -14.98
N ASP A 74 -11.48 12.42 -15.57
CA ASP A 74 -11.33 12.86 -16.96
C ASP A 74 -10.33 11.95 -17.69
N PHE A 75 -10.86 11.00 -18.45
CA PHE A 75 -10.07 10.05 -19.21
C PHE A 75 -10.81 9.59 -20.46
N THR A 76 -10.04 9.15 -21.46
CA THR A 76 -10.57 8.53 -22.68
C THR A 76 -10.07 7.10 -22.77
N LEU A 77 -10.97 6.15 -23.00
CA LEU A 77 -10.62 4.75 -23.21
C LEU A 77 -10.72 4.39 -24.69
N THR A 78 -9.84 3.49 -25.14
CA THR A 78 -9.85 2.97 -26.50
C THR A 78 -10.98 1.96 -26.65
N LEU A 79 -11.92 2.20 -27.58
CA LEU A 79 -13.01 1.27 -27.86
C LEU A 79 -12.47 -0.09 -28.30
N GLY A 80 -13.09 -1.17 -27.79
CA GLY A 80 -12.68 -2.54 -28.11
C GLY A 80 -11.38 -3.02 -27.44
N LYS A 81 -10.65 -2.17 -26.71
CA LYS A 81 -9.49 -2.57 -25.90
C LYS A 81 -9.96 -3.09 -24.54
N THR A 82 -9.56 -4.31 -24.17
CA THR A 82 -9.94 -4.92 -22.89
C THR A 82 -8.90 -4.63 -21.81
N TYR A 83 -9.28 -3.83 -20.82
CA TYR A 83 -8.47 -3.53 -19.65
C TYR A 83 -8.70 -4.58 -18.56
N THR A 84 -7.63 -5.03 -17.92
CA THR A 84 -7.64 -6.12 -16.94
C THR A 84 -6.89 -5.77 -15.66
N HIS A 85 -6.02 -4.76 -15.70
CA HIS A 85 -5.20 -4.34 -14.57
C HIS A 85 -5.18 -2.81 -14.46
N MET A 86 -4.82 -2.32 -13.28
CA MET A 86 -4.53 -0.92 -13.04
C MET A 86 -3.17 -0.80 -12.38
N ARG A 87 -2.33 0.12 -12.89
CA ARG A 87 -1.02 0.45 -12.33
C ARG A 87 -1.08 1.83 -11.69
N THR A 88 -0.66 1.92 -10.44
CA THR A 88 -0.54 3.16 -9.68
C THR A 88 0.93 3.47 -9.45
N THR A 89 1.38 4.70 -9.72
CA THR A 89 2.71 5.19 -9.32
C THR A 89 2.58 5.98 -8.03
N ILE A 90 3.37 5.60 -7.03
CA ILE A 90 3.24 6.05 -5.65
C ILE A 90 4.62 6.49 -5.14
N ASN A 91 4.68 7.55 -4.34
CA ASN A 91 5.91 7.90 -3.61
C ASN A 91 6.30 6.78 -2.64
N THR A 92 7.61 6.57 -2.45
CA THR A 92 8.12 5.59 -1.48
C THR A 92 7.97 6.03 -0.03
N THR A 93 7.55 7.27 0.23
CA THR A 93 7.31 7.79 1.58
C THR A 93 5.83 7.83 1.93
N PHE A 94 5.48 7.36 3.13
CA PHE A 94 4.13 7.39 3.70
C PHE A 94 4.13 8.07 5.07
N LYS A 95 2.94 8.54 5.49
CA LYS A 95 2.70 8.94 6.89
C LYS A 95 1.65 8.04 7.51
N ILE A 96 2.02 7.34 8.58
CA ILE A 96 1.16 6.36 9.26
C ILE A 96 0.87 6.83 10.69
N LYS A 97 -0.36 6.62 11.15
CA LYS A 97 -0.72 6.75 12.56
C LYS A 97 -1.52 5.55 13.03
N GLY A 98 -1.08 4.88 14.08
CA GLY A 98 -1.83 3.80 14.69
C GLY A 98 -1.19 3.23 15.95
N THR A 99 -1.94 2.36 16.59
CA THR A 99 -1.57 1.67 17.83
C THR A 99 -1.76 0.18 17.62
N VAL A 100 -0.76 -0.60 18.02
CA VAL A 100 -0.84 -2.06 18.06
C VAL A 100 -0.70 -2.49 19.52
N ASP A 101 -1.59 -3.35 20.00
CA ASP A 101 -1.42 -4.02 21.29
C ASP A 101 -0.62 -5.32 21.09
N VAL A 102 0.56 -5.39 21.69
CA VAL A 102 1.40 -6.60 21.66
C VAL A 102 1.35 -7.23 23.04
N SER A 103 0.35 -8.08 23.26
CA SER A 103 0.15 -8.81 24.54
C SER A 103 0.10 -7.87 25.76
N GLY A 104 -0.71 -6.80 25.67
CA GLY A 104 -0.85 -5.79 26.72
C GLY A 104 0.23 -4.70 26.72
N THR A 105 1.15 -4.71 25.76
CA THR A 105 2.09 -3.61 25.52
C THR A 105 1.57 -2.71 24.41
N THR A 106 1.44 -1.40 24.69
CA THR A 106 1.07 -0.41 23.66
C THR A 106 2.26 -0.08 22.77
N CYS A 107 2.15 -0.40 21.49
CA CYS A 107 3.09 0.01 20.46
C CYS A 107 2.45 1.08 19.57
N ASN A 108 2.80 2.34 19.84
CA ASN A 108 2.32 3.48 19.07
C ASN A 108 3.30 3.87 17.96
N THR A 109 2.75 4.31 16.83
CA THR A 109 3.51 5.21 15.95
C THR A 109 3.77 6.51 16.70
N VAL A 110 4.98 7.06 16.57
CA VAL A 110 5.42 8.28 17.26
C VAL A 110 6.10 9.23 16.27
N GLU A 111 6.13 10.52 16.59
CA GLU A 111 6.72 11.56 15.74
C GLU A 111 8.24 11.39 15.61
N SER A 112 8.91 10.98 16.68
CA SER A 112 10.35 10.78 16.75
C SER A 112 10.68 9.37 17.24
N PRO A 113 10.69 8.36 16.35
CA PRO A 113 11.07 7.01 16.73
C PRO A 113 12.55 6.95 17.10
N THR A 114 12.92 6.00 17.97
CA THR A 114 14.33 5.72 18.30
C THR A 114 15.13 5.23 17.10
N VAL A 115 14.48 4.52 16.17
CA VAL A 115 15.00 4.22 14.83
C VAL A 115 13.90 4.54 13.84
N ALA A 116 14.16 5.46 12.92
CA ALA A 116 13.22 5.80 11.85
C ALA A 116 13.15 4.69 10.82
N ALA A 117 11.95 4.41 10.29
CA ALA A 117 11.77 3.56 9.11
C ALA A 117 12.16 4.29 7.80
N ALA A 118 13.10 5.24 7.87
CA ALA A 118 13.46 6.13 6.77
C ALA A 118 14.60 5.58 5.89
N SER A 119 15.35 4.58 6.35
CA SER A 119 16.52 4.07 5.63
C SER A 119 16.19 3.01 4.56
N ALA A 120 14.91 2.69 4.34
CA ALA A 120 14.42 1.59 3.49
C ALA A 120 14.93 0.17 3.87
N THR A 121 15.76 0.07 4.90
CA THR A 121 16.44 -1.17 5.33
C THR A 121 16.19 -1.46 6.82
N ALA A 122 15.64 -0.51 7.57
CA ALA A 122 15.32 -0.67 8.98
C ALA A 122 13.81 -0.60 9.22
N THR A 123 13.35 -1.43 10.15
CA THR A 123 12.02 -1.29 10.77
C THR A 123 12.00 -0.10 11.71
N ALA A 124 10.82 0.50 11.93
CA ALA A 124 10.69 1.55 12.93
C ALA A 124 10.85 0.96 14.32
N LYS A 125 11.60 1.64 15.19
CA LYS A 125 11.73 1.25 16.60
C LYS A 125 11.24 2.38 17.49
N THR A 126 10.27 2.10 18.37
CA THR A 126 9.70 3.07 19.30
C THR A 126 9.81 2.58 20.73
N VAL A 127 9.74 3.51 21.68
CA VAL A 127 9.58 3.14 23.09
C VAL A 127 8.15 2.67 23.34
N LYS A 128 7.98 1.69 24.23
CA LYS A 128 6.66 1.27 24.71
C LYS A 128 5.89 2.47 25.26
N ASP A 129 4.57 2.49 25.02
CA ASP A 129 3.66 3.53 25.49
C ASP A 129 4.06 4.96 25.07
N GLY A 130 4.84 5.10 24.00
CA GLY A 130 5.19 6.40 23.43
C GLY A 130 3.97 7.18 22.96
N THR A 131 4.03 8.51 22.96
CA THR A 131 2.89 9.36 22.56
C THR A 131 2.50 9.12 21.10
N LEU A 132 1.25 8.71 20.88
CA LEU A 132 0.72 8.43 19.54
C LEU A 132 0.76 9.66 18.63
N ALA A 133 1.47 9.55 17.52
CA ALA A 133 1.59 10.60 16.50
C ALA A 133 1.76 10.00 15.10
N GLU A 134 1.71 10.86 14.07
CA GLU A 134 2.07 10.45 12.70
C GLU A 134 3.57 10.17 12.62
N MET A 135 3.93 9.04 12.00
CA MET A 135 5.30 8.62 11.74
C MET A 135 5.55 8.54 10.24
N ASP A 136 6.72 9.01 9.80
CA ASP A 136 7.19 8.80 8.43
C ASP A 136 7.69 7.37 8.20
N TRP A 137 7.26 6.79 7.09
CA TRP A 137 7.64 5.46 6.64
C TRP A 137 8.29 5.52 5.27
N VAL A 138 9.30 4.70 5.00
CA VAL A 138 9.83 4.47 3.66
C VAL A 138 9.61 3.02 3.27
N VAL A 139 9.08 2.80 2.07
CA VAL A 139 8.91 1.46 1.49
C VAL A 139 10.28 0.75 1.47
N PRO A 140 10.38 -0.47 2.01
CA PRO A 140 11.66 -1.17 2.08
C PRO A 140 12.30 -1.42 0.71
N ASP A 141 13.62 -1.48 0.64
CA ASP A 141 14.34 -1.84 -0.59
C ASP A 141 14.01 -3.28 -1.01
N ALA A 142 13.85 -3.49 -2.32
CA ALA A 142 13.42 -4.76 -2.89
C ALA A 142 14.46 -5.85 -2.63
N ASN A 143 15.74 -5.51 -2.70
CA ASN A 143 16.82 -6.44 -2.36
C ASN A 143 17.05 -6.57 -0.84
N GLY A 144 16.24 -5.89 -0.02
CA GLY A 144 16.34 -5.91 1.44
C GLY A 144 17.56 -5.15 1.98
N GLY A 145 18.05 -5.63 3.12
CA GLY A 145 19.16 -5.03 3.88
C GLY A 145 18.72 -4.66 5.29
N GLY A 146 19.67 -4.67 6.24
CA GLY A 146 19.41 -4.35 7.65
C GLY A 146 18.45 -5.33 8.31
N ASP A 147 17.27 -4.84 8.69
CA ASP A 147 16.20 -5.63 9.30
C ASP A 147 15.39 -6.41 8.23
N TYR A 148 15.37 -5.97 6.96
CA TYR A 148 14.58 -6.62 5.90
C TYR A 148 15.40 -7.68 5.15
N SER A 149 14.80 -8.85 4.91
CA SER A 149 15.32 -9.84 3.97
C SER A 149 15.14 -9.38 2.52
N ASP A 150 15.63 -10.15 1.56
CA ASP A 150 15.25 -9.99 0.16
C ASP A 150 13.70 -10.04 0.03
N LEU A 151 13.13 -8.99 -0.59
CA LEU A 151 11.70 -8.80 -0.80
C LEU A 151 11.30 -8.89 -2.28
N THR A 152 12.21 -9.25 -3.18
CA THR A 152 11.96 -9.28 -4.63
C THR A 152 10.76 -10.18 -4.98
N SER A 153 10.72 -11.40 -4.42
CA SER A 153 9.59 -12.32 -4.59
C SER A 153 8.31 -11.79 -3.96
N THR A 154 8.42 -11.18 -2.78
CA THR A 154 7.32 -10.55 -2.05
C THR A 154 6.68 -9.45 -2.88
N TYR A 155 7.50 -8.55 -3.42
CA TYR A 155 7.04 -7.44 -4.25
C TYR A 155 6.43 -7.92 -5.55
N SER A 156 7.09 -8.85 -6.24
CA SER A 156 6.56 -9.44 -7.48
C SER A 156 5.19 -10.09 -7.28
N THR A 157 5.02 -10.87 -6.20
CA THR A 157 3.74 -11.54 -5.87
C THR A 157 2.62 -10.54 -5.59
N ASN A 158 2.95 -9.36 -5.05
CA ASN A 158 1.98 -8.31 -4.75
C ASN A 158 1.87 -7.27 -5.89
N GLY A 159 2.44 -7.52 -7.07
CA GLY A 159 2.39 -6.57 -8.18
C GLY A 159 3.14 -5.26 -7.91
N ILE A 160 4.06 -5.26 -6.96
CA ILE A 160 4.94 -4.14 -6.62
C ILE A 160 6.19 -4.24 -7.49
N SER A 161 6.52 -3.16 -8.18
CA SER A 161 7.81 -2.97 -8.84
C SER A 161 8.49 -1.75 -8.23
N LYS A 162 9.56 -2.01 -7.48
CA LYS A 162 10.38 -0.99 -6.82
C LYS A 162 11.84 -1.19 -7.20
N THR A 163 12.49 -0.08 -7.57
CA THR A 163 13.94 0.00 -7.66
C THR A 163 14.47 0.57 -6.34
N ASP A 164 15.55 0.01 -5.82
CA ASP A 164 16.16 0.46 -4.55
C ASP A 164 16.58 1.93 -4.63
N GLY A 165 16.33 2.67 -3.56
CA GLY A 165 16.61 4.11 -3.48
C GLY A 165 15.73 5.01 -4.37
N ALA A 166 14.80 4.47 -5.17
CA ALA A 166 13.89 5.29 -5.95
C ALA A 166 12.90 6.07 -5.08
N SER A 167 12.50 7.26 -5.52
CA SER A 167 11.50 8.10 -4.84
C SER A 167 10.06 7.64 -5.10
N THR A 168 9.85 6.77 -6.08
CA THR A 168 8.56 6.18 -6.41
C THR A 168 8.69 4.68 -6.68
N PHE A 169 7.56 3.99 -6.56
CA PHE A 169 7.40 2.60 -6.98
C PHE A 169 6.05 2.46 -7.70
N THR A 170 5.85 1.36 -8.40
CA THR A 170 4.56 1.06 -9.03
C THR A 170 3.87 -0.10 -8.36
N PHE A 171 2.56 -0.02 -8.29
CA PHE A 171 1.69 -1.04 -7.76
C PHE A 171 0.65 -1.40 -8.83
N THR A 172 0.75 -2.60 -9.39
CA THR A 172 -0.13 -3.11 -10.44
C THR A 172 -1.04 -4.19 -9.88
N VAL A 173 -2.35 -3.95 -9.92
CA VAL A 173 -3.35 -4.89 -9.42
C VAL A 173 -4.28 -5.35 -10.54
N ALA A 174 -4.71 -6.60 -10.46
CA ALA A 174 -5.76 -7.12 -11.31
C ALA A 174 -7.11 -6.48 -10.93
N MET A 175 -7.91 -6.14 -11.94
CA MET A 175 -9.25 -5.64 -11.74
C MET A 175 -10.18 -6.77 -11.31
N THR A 176 -11.19 -6.44 -10.49
CA THR A 176 -12.23 -7.39 -10.08
C THR A 176 -12.99 -8.00 -11.26
N SER A 177 -13.08 -7.26 -12.36
CA SER A 177 -13.60 -7.72 -13.65
C SER A 177 -12.91 -6.95 -14.76
N SER A 178 -12.58 -7.63 -15.86
CA SER A 178 -12.08 -6.95 -17.06
C SER A 178 -13.12 -6.00 -17.64
N TYR A 179 -12.69 -4.94 -18.30
CA TYR A 179 -13.56 -3.94 -18.89
C TYR A 179 -13.21 -3.68 -20.36
N THR A 180 -14.21 -3.76 -21.24
CA THR A 180 -14.09 -3.43 -22.67
C THR A 180 -15.06 -2.30 -23.00
N PRO A 181 -14.57 -1.06 -23.21
CA PRO A 181 -15.42 0.09 -23.46
C PRO A 181 -16.21 -0.04 -24.77
N LYS A 182 -17.49 0.35 -24.72
CA LYS A 182 -18.38 0.51 -25.87
C LYS A 182 -18.69 1.98 -26.11
N ALA A 183 -19.14 2.32 -27.32
CA ALA A 183 -19.44 3.71 -27.70
C ALA A 183 -20.56 4.37 -26.86
N THR A 184 -21.40 3.58 -26.22
CA THR A 184 -22.51 4.04 -25.35
C THR A 184 -22.12 4.19 -23.89
N ASP A 185 -20.89 3.83 -23.52
CA ASP A 185 -20.46 3.74 -22.14
C ASP A 185 -20.00 5.11 -21.60
N SER A 186 -20.32 5.39 -20.34
CA SER A 186 -19.76 6.51 -19.58
C SER A 186 -19.05 5.94 -18.36
N PRO A 187 -17.85 5.34 -18.55
CA PRO A 187 -17.18 4.59 -17.51
C PRO A 187 -16.80 5.45 -16.32
N LYS A 188 -16.96 4.88 -15.13
CA LYS A 188 -16.49 5.40 -13.86
C LYS A 188 -15.56 4.38 -13.23
N ILE A 189 -14.37 4.84 -12.84
CA ILE A 189 -13.37 4.01 -12.17
C ILE A 189 -13.59 4.14 -10.66
N ARG A 190 -13.73 3.00 -9.99
CA ARG A 190 -13.71 2.92 -8.53
C ARG A 190 -12.50 2.15 -8.08
N MET A 191 -11.70 2.79 -7.24
CA MET A 191 -10.59 2.19 -6.52
C MET A 191 -10.85 2.33 -5.02
N SER A 192 -10.65 1.24 -4.29
CA SER A 192 -10.75 1.19 -2.83
C SER A 192 -9.50 0.54 -2.26
N PHE A 193 -9.19 0.91 -1.03
CA PHE A 193 -8.08 0.37 -0.27
C PHE A 193 -8.60 -0.23 1.03
N ASP A 194 -8.08 -1.39 1.37
CA ASP A 194 -8.27 -2.02 2.66
C ASP A 194 -6.92 -2.00 3.39
N VAL A 195 -6.91 -1.31 4.53
CA VAL A 195 -5.74 -1.17 5.41
C VAL A 195 -5.91 -1.98 6.69
N ALA A 196 -6.89 -2.89 6.74
CA ALA A 196 -7.08 -3.75 7.89
C ALA A 196 -5.80 -4.54 8.18
N ASP A 197 -5.39 -4.54 9.45
CA ASP A 197 -4.25 -5.32 9.94
C ASP A 197 -2.89 -5.01 9.28
N THR A 198 -2.76 -3.90 8.54
CA THR A 198 -1.50 -3.57 7.85
C THR A 198 -0.42 -3.01 8.77
N LEU A 199 -0.77 -2.45 9.93
CA LEU A 199 0.21 -1.98 10.91
C LEU A 199 0.61 -3.13 11.80
N VAL A 200 1.87 -3.55 11.71
CA VAL A 200 2.39 -4.71 12.43
C VAL A 200 3.38 -4.25 13.49
N ALA A 201 3.30 -4.84 14.68
CA ALA A 201 4.27 -4.59 15.73
C ALA A 201 4.67 -5.88 16.46
N THR A 202 5.89 -5.86 16.95
CA THR A 202 6.44 -6.84 17.87
C THR A 202 7.23 -6.13 18.96
N THR A 203 7.59 -6.84 20.04
CA THR A 203 8.36 -6.25 21.14
C THR A 203 9.66 -6.98 21.39
N SER A 204 10.70 -6.23 21.74
CA SER A 204 11.97 -6.76 22.21
C SER A 204 12.47 -5.86 23.34
N GLY A 205 12.58 -6.42 24.56
CA GLY A 205 12.91 -5.65 25.76
C GLY A 205 11.91 -4.50 25.98
N THR A 206 12.39 -3.25 25.98
CA THR A 206 11.60 -2.03 26.16
C THR A 206 11.21 -1.35 24.84
N THR A 207 11.42 -2.03 23.72
CA THR A 207 11.24 -1.46 22.37
C THR A 207 10.10 -2.15 21.64
N CYS A 208 9.28 -1.35 20.98
CA CYS A 208 8.35 -1.79 19.96
C CYS A 208 9.06 -1.70 18.60
N ILE A 209 9.03 -2.79 17.84
CA ILE A 209 9.54 -2.88 16.47
C ILE A 209 8.31 -2.92 15.58
N MET A 210 8.18 -1.96 14.67
CA MET A 210 6.98 -1.77 13.85
C MET A 210 7.31 -1.87 12.37
N TYR A 211 6.39 -2.39 11.57
CA TYR A 211 6.41 -2.36 10.11
C TYR A 211 5.01 -2.26 9.49
N ILE A 212 4.97 -2.00 8.19
CA ILE A 212 3.74 -1.83 7.42
C ILE A 212 3.70 -2.86 6.30
N ASP A 213 2.65 -3.67 6.31
CA ASP A 213 2.31 -4.54 5.19
C ASP A 213 1.56 -3.76 4.11
N PRO A 214 1.65 -4.17 2.82
CA PRO A 214 0.96 -3.47 1.75
C PRO A 214 -0.57 -3.56 1.93
N PRO A 215 -1.31 -2.47 1.64
CA PRO A 215 -2.77 -2.51 1.66
C PRO A 215 -3.31 -3.36 0.51
N VAL A 216 -4.51 -3.91 0.69
CA VAL A 216 -5.22 -4.57 -0.40
C VAL A 216 -5.96 -3.51 -1.21
N GLN A 217 -5.66 -3.42 -2.51
CA GLN A 217 -6.38 -2.53 -3.42
C GLN A 217 -7.36 -3.33 -4.28
N ALA A 218 -8.59 -2.80 -4.39
CA ALA A 218 -9.60 -3.34 -5.29
C ALA A 218 -10.00 -2.28 -6.33
N VAL A 219 -10.13 -2.72 -7.57
CA VAL A 219 -10.42 -1.84 -8.73
C VAL A 219 -11.58 -2.42 -9.53
N SER A 220 -12.48 -1.53 -9.94
CA SER A 220 -13.62 -1.85 -10.81
C SER A 220 -13.92 -0.69 -11.74
N ILE A 221 -14.47 -1.00 -12.91
CA ILE A 221 -15.04 -0.02 -13.85
C ILE A 221 -16.52 -0.37 -14.03
N TYR A 222 -17.37 0.64 -13.92
CA TYR A 222 -18.81 0.52 -14.10
C TYR A 222 -19.33 1.68 -14.96
N ASN A 223 -20.53 1.51 -15.50
CA ASN A 223 -21.26 2.54 -16.25
C ASN A 223 -22.43 3.05 -15.41
#